data_AF-A0A510IW32-F1
#
_entry.id   AF-A0A510IW32-F1
#
_cell.length_a   1.000
_cell.length_b   1.000
_cell.length_c   1.000
_cell.angle_alpha   90.00
_cell.angle_beta   90.00
_cell.angle_gamma   90.00
#
_symmetry.space_group_name_H-M   'P 1'
#
loop_
_entity.id
_entity.type
_entity.pdbx_description
1 polymer ?
#
loop_
_entity_poly.entity_id
_entity_poly.type
_entity_poly.pdbx_seq_one_letter_code
_entity_poly.pdbx_strand_id
1 'polypeptide(L)'
;MNLQQWQSHVSAYEKSSRSKRAYTRKHNLNHSQFLYWYRKLSEQTPVSDIPDFVPVDIKSPTATTGNLRVLVLPNGIKLVINNPMLLAKIPGLMDL
;
A
#
# COMPACT_ATOMS: atom_id res chain seq x y z
N MET A 1 -23.81 4.47 -28.56
CA MET A 1 -24.25 5.29 -27.42
C MET A 1 -23.33 6.50 -27.31
N ASN A 2 -23.85 7.71 -27.42
CA ASN A 2 -23.07 8.97 -27.41
C ASN A 2 -22.88 9.51 -25.98
N LEU A 3 -22.01 10.51 -25.80
CA LEU A 3 -21.70 11.13 -24.50
C LEU A 3 -22.95 11.60 -23.74
N GLN A 4 -23.85 12.33 -24.41
CA GLN A 4 -25.09 12.83 -23.80
C GLN A 4 -26.00 11.72 -23.28
N GLN A 5 -26.06 10.57 -23.97
CA GLN A 5 -26.85 9.42 -23.55
C GLN A 5 -26.26 8.80 -22.27
N TRP A 6 -24.94 8.69 -22.18
CA TRP A 6 -24.28 8.22 -20.96
C TRP A 6 -24.48 9.17 -19.79
N GLN A 7 -24.41 10.47 -20.03
CA GLN A 7 -24.64 11.48 -19.00
C GLN A 7 -26.07 11.41 -18.45
N SER A 8 -27.07 11.27 -19.34
CA SER A 8 -28.46 11.02 -18.93
C SER A 8 -28.60 9.75 -18.10
N HIS A 9 -27.94 8.66 -18.52
CA HIS A 9 -27.96 7.41 -17.76
C HIS A 9 -27.28 7.51 -16.38
N VAL A 10 -26.18 8.26 -16.26
CA VAL A 10 -25.49 8.48 -14.99
C VAL A 10 -26.36 9.32 -14.05
N SER A 11 -26.93 10.43 -14.53
CA SER A 11 -27.85 11.26 -13.73
C SER A 11 -29.12 10.51 -13.31
N ALA A 12 -29.67 9.67 -14.19
CA ALA A 12 -30.83 8.84 -13.85
C ALA A 12 -30.46 7.71 -12.86
N TYR A 13 -29.24 7.16 -12.96
CA TYR A 13 -28.73 6.18 -12.01
C TYR A 13 -28.60 6.76 -10.60
N GLU A 14 -28.01 7.96 -10.46
CA GLU A 14 -27.83 8.63 -9.16
C GLU A 14 -29.17 8.85 -8.43
N LYS A 15 -30.24 9.15 -9.18
CA LYS A 15 -31.59 9.30 -8.64
C LYS A 15 -32.29 7.98 -8.32
N SER A 16 -31.83 6.87 -8.87
CA SER A 16 -32.54 5.59 -8.80
C SER A 16 -32.29 4.79 -7.51
N SER A 17 -31.28 5.17 -6.71
CA SER A 17 -30.84 4.47 -5.49
C SER A 17 -30.61 2.95 -5.67
N ARG A 18 -30.44 2.47 -6.90
CA ARG A 18 -30.17 1.05 -7.21
C ARG A 18 -28.68 0.79 -7.31
N SER A 19 -28.29 -0.47 -7.23
CA SER A 19 -26.91 -0.88 -7.55
C SER A 19 -26.64 -0.72 -9.04
N LYS A 20 -25.37 -0.42 -9.39
CA LYS A 20 -24.91 -0.26 -10.79
C LYS A 20 -25.31 -1.46 -11.66
N ARG A 21 -25.14 -2.68 -11.15
CA ARG A 21 -25.56 -3.93 -11.83
C ARG A 21 -27.06 -4.01 -12.07
N ALA A 22 -27.88 -3.63 -11.08
CA ALA A 22 -29.33 -3.68 -11.23
C ALA A 22 -29.82 -2.65 -12.25
N TYR A 23 -29.20 -1.46 -12.27
CA TYR A 23 -29.48 -0.41 -13.24
C TYR A 23 -29.11 -0.84 -14.66
N THR A 24 -27.88 -1.33 -14.88
CA THR A 24 -27.44 -1.75 -16.23
C THR A 24 -28.27 -2.91 -16.77
N ARG A 25 -28.69 -3.86 -15.92
CA ARG A 25 -29.58 -4.95 -16.31
C ARG A 25 -30.97 -4.46 -16.73
N LYS A 26 -31.57 -3.54 -15.96
CA LYS A 26 -32.90 -3.00 -16.26
C LYS A 26 -32.92 -2.22 -17.57
N HIS A 27 -31.86 -1.46 -17.86
CA HIS A 27 -31.76 -0.60 -19.04
C HIS A 27 -31.00 -1.25 -20.20
N ASN A 28 -30.70 -2.55 -20.12
CA ASN A 28 -29.95 -3.31 -21.12
C ASN A 28 -28.62 -2.63 -21.54
N LEU A 29 -27.91 -2.07 -20.57
CA LEU A 29 -26.63 -1.39 -20.77
C LEU A 29 -25.48 -2.35 -20.56
N ASN A 30 -24.41 -2.18 -21.34
CA ASN A 30 -23.15 -2.85 -21.05
C ASN A 30 -22.57 -2.33 -19.73
N HIS A 31 -22.39 -3.24 -18.76
CA HIS A 31 -21.92 -2.92 -17.42
C HIS A 31 -20.52 -2.29 -17.41
N SER A 32 -19.59 -2.79 -18.22
CA SER A 32 -18.21 -2.28 -18.25
C SER A 32 -18.14 -0.87 -18.85
N GLN A 33 -18.92 -0.62 -19.91
CA GLN A 33 -19.02 0.71 -20.51
C GLN A 33 -19.67 1.71 -19.56
N PHE A 34 -20.74 1.30 -18.87
CA PHE A 34 -21.39 2.14 -17.86
C PHE A 34 -20.43 2.50 -16.72
N LEU A 35 -19.65 1.54 -16.19
CA LEU A 35 -18.65 1.82 -15.16
C LEU A 35 -17.58 2.81 -15.63
N TYR A 36 -17.08 2.64 -16.85
CA TYR A 36 -16.10 3.55 -17.43
C TYR A 36 -16.66 4.98 -17.54
N TRP A 37 -17.86 5.14 -18.10
CA TRP A 37 -18.49 6.45 -18.25
C TRP A 37 -18.91 7.07 -16.93
N TYR A 38 -19.38 6.25 -15.98
CA TYR A 38 -19.68 6.70 -14.62
C TYR A 38 -18.45 7.30 -13.96
N ARG A 39 -17.31 6.59 -13.99
CA ARG A 39 -16.04 7.10 -13.44
C ARG A 39 -15.59 8.38 -14.14
N LYS A 40 -15.58 8.37 -15.47
CA LYS A 40 -15.14 9.51 -16.28
C LYS A 40 -15.99 10.77 -16.06
N LEU A 41 -17.28 10.61 -15.80
CA LEU A 41 -18.20 11.72 -15.53
C LEU A 41 -18.16 12.14 -14.05
N SER A 42 -17.88 11.23 -13.13
CA SER A 42 -17.72 11.56 -11.70
C SER A 42 -16.39 12.26 -11.39
N GLU A 43 -15.30 11.91 -12.10
CA GLU A 43 -13.98 12.56 -11.97
C GLU A 43 -13.96 14.03 -12.43
N GLN A 44 -14.99 14.49 -13.14
CA GLN A 44 -15.17 15.93 -13.43
C GLN A 44 -15.68 16.72 -12.22
N THR A 45 -16.18 16.03 -11.19
CA THR A 45 -16.43 16.62 -9.88
C THR A 45 -15.07 16.79 -9.22
N PRO A 46 -14.74 17.97 -8.65
CA PRO A 46 -13.44 18.17 -8.02
C PRO A 46 -13.20 17.05 -7.01
N VAL A 47 -12.20 16.22 -7.32
CA VAL A 47 -11.71 15.21 -6.39
C VAL A 47 -11.37 15.98 -5.13
N SER A 48 -11.99 15.61 -4.01
CA SER A 48 -11.67 16.23 -2.73
C SER A 48 -10.16 16.20 -2.58
N ASP A 49 -9.52 17.34 -2.32
CA ASP A 49 -8.06 17.49 -2.15
C ASP A 49 -7.50 16.70 -0.94
N ILE A 50 -8.30 15.78 -0.38
CA ILE A 50 -7.93 14.88 0.68
C ILE A 50 -7.20 13.69 0.02
N PRO A 51 -5.90 13.53 0.22
CA PRO A 51 -5.19 12.40 -0.33
C PRO A 51 -5.67 11.09 0.33
N ASP A 52 -6.03 10.09 -0.47
CA ASP A 52 -6.41 8.73 -0.01
C ASP A 52 -5.28 8.04 0.77
N PHE A 53 -4.03 8.48 0.55
CA PHE A 53 -2.85 7.97 1.22
C PHE A 53 -2.05 9.10 1.83
N VAL A 54 -1.79 9.01 3.13
CA VAL A 54 -0.93 9.94 3.86
C VAL A 54 0.48 9.36 3.90
N PRO A 55 1.53 10.12 3.55
CA PRO A 55 2.91 9.65 3.67
C PRO A 55 3.25 9.41 5.14
N VAL A 56 3.74 8.21 5.45
CA VAL A 56 4.26 7.86 6.77
C VAL A 56 5.77 7.92 6.72
N ASP A 57 6.36 8.71 7.62
CA ASP A 57 7.81 8.79 7.78
C ASP A 57 8.31 7.53 8.50
N ILE A 58 8.81 6.57 7.72
CA ILE A 58 9.41 5.35 8.24
C ILE A 58 10.87 5.67 8.55
N LYS A 59 11.16 5.90 9.82
CA LYS A 59 12.54 5.99 10.31
C LYS A 59 13.25 4.68 9.98
N SER A 60 14.16 4.71 9.02
CA SER A 60 15.07 3.61 8.76
C SER A 60 15.80 3.30 10.07
N PRO A 61 15.87 2.02 10.50
CA PRO A 61 16.61 1.68 11.69
C PRO A 61 18.03 2.18 11.48
N THR A 62 18.45 3.09 12.35
CA THR A 62 19.80 3.65 12.34
C THR A 62 20.75 2.46 12.34
N ALA A 63 21.40 2.21 11.21
CA ALA A 63 22.55 1.32 11.18
C ALA A 63 23.52 1.95 12.15
N THR A 64 23.53 1.44 13.38
CA THR A 64 24.52 1.80 14.36
C THR A 64 25.81 1.30 13.72
N THR A 65 26.59 2.23 13.18
CA THR A 65 28.00 2.04 12.84
C THR A 65 28.75 1.78 14.16
N GLY A 66 28.38 0.69 14.82
CA GLY A 66 29.00 0.16 16.02
C GLY A 66 30.04 -0.80 15.51
N ASN A 67 31.28 -0.32 15.44
CA ASN A 67 32.52 -1.06 15.22
C ASN A 67 32.31 -2.58 15.09
N LEU A 68 32.26 -3.07 13.85
CA LEU A 68 32.29 -4.50 13.54
C LEU A 68 33.50 -5.10 14.24
N ARG A 69 33.27 -5.85 15.32
CA ARG A 69 34.34 -6.53 16.04
C ARG A 69 34.35 -7.99 15.61
N VAL A 70 35.51 -8.42 15.14
CA VAL A 70 35.78 -9.81 14.76
C VAL A 70 36.43 -10.48 15.96
N LEU A 71 35.75 -11.46 16.55
CA LEU A 71 36.33 -12.34 17.55
C LEU A 71 36.91 -13.57 16.86
N VAL A 72 38.18 -13.88 17.13
CA VAL A 72 38.81 -15.12 16.67
C VAL A 72 38.89 -16.07 17.86
N LEU A 73 38.20 -17.20 17.78
CA LEU A 73 38.24 -18.25 18.79
C LEU A 73 39.50 -19.12 18.60
N PRO A 74 40.01 -19.76 19.66
CA PRO A 74 41.23 -20.58 19.60
C PRO A 74 41.13 -21.79 18.67
N ASN A 75 39.91 -22.20 18.30
CA ASN A 75 39.64 -23.23 17.29
C ASN A 75 39.64 -22.69 15.84
N GLY A 76 40.01 -21.42 15.63
CA GLY A 76 40.08 -20.79 14.32
C GLY A 76 38.76 -20.22 13.78
N ILE A 77 37.65 -20.35 14.53
CA ILE A 77 36.36 -19.77 14.13
C ILE A 77 36.41 -18.24 14.28
N LYS A 78 35.92 -17.53 13.26
CA LYS A 78 35.82 -16.06 13.26
C LYS A 78 34.36 -15.64 13.36
N LEU A 79 34.03 -14.92 14.43
CA LEU A 79 32.69 -14.42 14.67
C LEU A 79 32.66 -12.92 14.40
N VAL A 80 31.86 -12.50 13.42
CA VAL A 80 31.66 -11.09 13.09
C VAL A 80 30.39 -10.63 13.80
N ILE A 81 30.53 -9.72 14.75
CA ILE A 81 29.42 -9.29 15.60
C ILE A 81 29.00 -7.88 15.22
N ASN A 82 27.78 -7.79 14.70
CA ASN A 82 27.17 -6.54 14.23
C ASN A 82 26.34 -5.84 15.31
N ASN A 83 26.31 -6.41 16.53
CA ASN A 83 25.54 -5.87 17.65
C ASN A 83 26.39 -5.88 18.94
N PRO A 84 26.69 -4.71 19.54
CA PRO A 84 27.54 -4.62 20.71
C PRO A 84 26.93 -5.28 21.96
N MET A 85 25.61 -5.46 22.04
CA MET A 85 24.96 -6.14 23.18
C MET A 85 25.27 -7.65 23.21
N LEU A 86 25.56 -8.26 22.06
CA LEU A 86 25.94 -9.67 22.00
C LEU A 86 27.36 -9.89 22.54
N LEU A 87 28.24 -8.88 22.48
CA LEU A 87 29.59 -8.95 23.05
C LEU A 87 29.57 -9.19 24.56
N ALA A 88 28.62 -8.58 25.27
CA ALA A 88 28.49 -8.72 26.72
C ALA A 88 28.06 -10.14 27.16
N LYS A 89 27.55 -10.97 26.25
CA LYS A 89 27.15 -12.36 26.52
C LYS A 89 28.24 -13.39 26.19
N ILE A 90 29.34 -12.98 25.57
CA ILE A 90 30.45 -13.87 25.19
C ILE A 90 31.14 -14.53 26.39
N PRO A 91 31.35 -13.87 27.55
CA PRO A 91 31.99 -14.52 28.69
C PRO A 91 31.27 -15.80 29.14
N GLY A 92 29.94 -15.83 29.07
CA GLY A 92 29.14 -17.02 29.43
C GLY A 92 29.19 -18.17 28.41
N LEU A 93 29.92 -18.02 27.30
CA LEU A 93 30.03 -19.01 26.22
C LEU A 93 31.41 -19.71 26.19
N MET A 94 32.36 -19.23 27.00
CA MET A 94 33.74 -19.77 27.11
C MET A 94 33.93 -20.71 28.33
N ASP A 95 32.92 -20.87 29.19
CA ASP A 95 32.93 -21.73 30.40
C ASP A 95 32.31 -23.13 30.18
N LEU A 96 32.28 -23.63 28.94
CA LEU A 96 31.75 -24.97 28.60
C LEU A 96 32.85 -25.88 28.02
#